data_AF-A0A2W6UM83-F1
#
_entry.id   AF-A0A2W6UM83-F1
#
_cell.length_a   1.000
_cell.length_b   1.000
_cell.length_c   1.000
_cell.angle_alpha   90.00
_cell.angle_beta   90.00
_cell.angle_gamma   90.00
#
_symmetry.space_group_name_H-M   'P 1'
#
loop_
_entity.id
_entity.type
_entity.pdbx_description
1 polymer ?
#
loop_
_entity_poly.entity_id
_entity_poly.type
_entity_poly.pdbx_seq_one_letter_code
_entity_poly.pdbx_strand_id
1 'polypeptide(L)'
;DFHAAIGQLNSFVDITDESLTELLELAKQNAERDALHPDLIEPGRCYSNGRLGRAWSVRRVSVTPALSGPSADRLVFAVVAGDGIGDIGHATAAELRQWARFEVSLHEGGRWAKLGSR
;
A
#
# COMPACT_ATOMS: atom_id res chain seq x y z
N ASP A 1 -23.40 -8.52 1.94
CA ASP A 1 -24.23 -7.40 2.41
C ASP A 1 -23.50 -6.07 2.41
N PHE A 2 -23.13 -5.58 1.23
CA PHE A 2 -22.51 -4.26 1.06
C PHE A 2 -23.56 -3.16 0.88
N HIS A 3 -24.62 -3.44 0.09
CA HIS A 3 -25.81 -2.59 -0.02
C HIS A 3 -26.42 -2.24 1.35
N ALA A 4 -26.51 -3.22 2.26
CA ALA A 4 -27.09 -3.00 3.59
C ALA A 4 -26.23 -2.11 4.51
N ALA A 5 -24.91 -2.07 4.28
CA ALA A 5 -24.00 -1.22 5.04
C ALA A 5 -24.07 0.25 4.60
N ILE A 6 -24.34 0.50 3.31
CA ILE A 6 -24.52 1.85 2.75
C ILE A 6 -25.82 2.48 3.27
N GLY A 7 -26.90 1.70 3.39
CA GLY A 7 -28.15 2.19 3.97
C GLY A 7 -28.08 2.67 5.43
N GLN A 8 -27.01 2.32 6.17
CA GLN A 8 -26.80 2.79 7.55
C GLN A 8 -26.02 4.11 7.65
N LEU A 9 -25.33 4.53 6.58
CA LEU A 9 -24.61 5.81 6.52
C LEU A 9 -25.58 6.91 6.08
N ASN A 10 -26.45 7.33 7.01
CA ASN A 10 -27.35 8.48 6.88
C ASN A 10 -26.59 9.78 6.56
N SER A 11 -26.30 10.05 5.28
CA SER A 11 -25.98 11.38 4.78
C SER A 11 -26.68 11.58 3.45
N PHE A 12 -27.61 12.53 3.42
CA PHE A 12 -28.37 12.94 2.25
C PHE A 12 -27.44 13.47 1.16
N VAL A 13 -26.99 12.58 0.28
CA VAL A 13 -26.64 12.89 -1.10
C VAL A 13 -27.43 11.88 -1.91
N ASP A 14 -28.32 12.33 -2.79
CA ASP A 14 -29.09 11.50 -3.72
C ASP A 14 -28.14 10.80 -4.71
N ILE A 15 -27.34 9.85 -4.22
CA ILE A 15 -26.51 8.99 -5.04
C ILE A 15 -27.40 7.81 -5.41
N THR A 16 -27.93 7.84 -6.63
CA THR A 16 -28.63 6.70 -7.21
C THR A 16 -27.69 5.51 -7.32
N ASP A 17 -28.23 4.28 -7.29
CA ASP A 17 -27.44 3.05 -7.39
C ASP A 17 -26.58 3.02 -8.68
N GLU A 18 -27.06 3.66 -9.75
CA GLU A 18 -26.35 3.86 -11.01
C GLU A 18 -25.14 4.79 -10.86
N SER A 19 -25.29 5.92 -10.17
CA SER A 19 -24.19 6.85 -9.89
C SER A 19 -23.10 6.22 -9.01
N LEU A 20 -23.50 5.37 -8.05
CA LEU A 20 -22.56 4.63 -7.22
C LEU A 20 -21.78 3.59 -8.03
N THR A 21 -22.47 2.89 -8.94
CA THR A 21 -21.85 1.93 -9.85
C THR A 21 -20.83 2.63 -10.76
N GLU A 22 -21.18 3.79 -11.30
CA GLU A 22 -20.28 4.59 -12.13
C GLU A 22 -19.06 5.10 -11.33
N LEU A 23 -19.26 5.55 -10.09
CA LEU A 23 -18.17 5.93 -9.17
C LEU A 23 -17.24 4.76 -8.85
N LEU A 24 -17.79 3.57 -8.59
CA LEU A 24 -17.01 2.36 -8.36
C LEU A 24 -16.22 1.95 -9.60
N GLU A 25 -16.83 2.02 -10.78
CA GLU A 25 -16.15 1.68 -12.02
C GLU A 25 -15.07 2.71 -12.36
N LEU A 26 -15.29 4.00 -12.10
CA LEU A 26 -14.27 5.06 -12.19
C LEU A 26 -13.12 4.82 -11.20
N ALA A 27 -13.42 4.49 -9.94
CA ALA A 27 -12.40 4.19 -8.93
C ALA A 27 -11.58 2.95 -9.30
N LYS A 28 -12.24 1.92 -9.86
CA LYS A 28 -11.61 0.70 -10.35
C LYS A 28 -10.75 0.96 -11.58
N GLN A 29 -11.26 1.66 -12.60
CA GLN A 29 -10.49 2.05 -13.79
C GLN A 29 -9.29 2.92 -13.42
N ASN A 30 -9.43 3.82 -12.44
CA ASN A 30 -8.32 4.61 -11.93
C ASN A 30 -7.27 3.73 -11.22
N ALA A 31 -7.70 2.79 -10.38
CA ALA A 31 -6.80 1.84 -9.69
C ALA A 31 -6.12 0.84 -10.65
N GLU A 32 -6.79 0.46 -11.74
CA GLU A 32 -6.28 -0.45 -12.78
C GLU A 32 -5.31 0.26 -13.72
N ARG A 33 -5.57 1.52 -14.09
CA ARG A 33 -4.65 2.34 -14.89
C ARG A 33 -3.38 2.72 -14.11
N ASP A 34 -3.49 2.92 -12.80
CA ASP A 34 -2.37 3.19 -11.91
C ASP A 34 -1.70 1.88 -11.44
N ALA A 35 -1.17 1.11 -12.39
CA ALA A 35 -0.21 0.05 -12.09
C ALA A 35 1.17 0.59 -11.66
N LEU A 36 1.16 1.48 -10.66
CA LEU A 36 2.32 2.23 -10.19
C LEU A 36 3.17 1.42 -9.20
N HIS A 37 3.72 0.30 -9.66
CA HIS A 37 4.87 -0.26 -8.94
C HIS A 37 5.98 0.80 -8.89
N PRO A 38 6.57 1.08 -7.72
CA PRO A 38 7.66 2.05 -7.63
C PRO A 38 8.81 1.61 -8.54
N ASP A 39 9.39 2.56 -9.29
CA ASP A 39 10.47 2.23 -10.20
C ASP A 39 11.76 1.82 -9.47
N LEU A 40 11.95 2.35 -8.28
CA LEU A 40 13.07 2.01 -7.41
C LEU A 40 12.57 1.80 -5.98
N ILE A 41 13.15 0.82 -5.30
CA ILE A 41 13.00 0.63 -3.87
C ILE A 41 14.16 1.33 -3.19
N GLU A 42 13.85 2.42 -2.48
CA GLU A 42 14.83 3.21 -1.76
C GLU A 42 14.86 2.82 -0.27
N PRO A 43 16.05 2.68 0.31
CA PRO A 43 16.18 2.51 1.75
C PRO A 43 15.69 3.73 2.53
N GLY A 44 15.15 3.50 3.72
CA GLY A 44 14.53 4.52 4.57
C GLY A 44 13.09 4.85 4.19
N ARG A 45 12.62 4.42 3.01
CA ARG A 45 11.23 4.64 2.56
C ARG A 45 10.29 3.53 3.03
N CYS A 46 8.99 3.84 3.00
CA CYS A 46 7.92 2.90 3.35
C CYS A 46 7.06 2.60 2.11
N TYR A 47 6.71 1.34 1.92
CA TYR A 47 5.94 0.88 0.77
C TYR A 47 4.76 0.03 1.24
N SER A 48 3.62 0.18 0.56
CA SER A 48 2.44 -0.66 0.78
C SER A 48 2.27 -1.64 -0.37
N ASN A 49 1.74 -2.83 -0.07
CA ASN A 49 1.36 -3.81 -1.08
C ASN A 49 0.05 -3.48 -1.81
N GLY A 50 -0.66 -2.41 -1.43
CA GLY A 50 -1.92 -1.99 -2.05
C GLY A 50 -3.09 -2.95 -1.87
N ARG A 51 -2.96 -3.98 -1.02
CA ARG A 51 -4.05 -4.90 -0.70
C ARG A 51 -5.01 -4.25 0.30
N LEU A 52 -6.20 -4.80 0.45
CA LEU A 52 -7.20 -4.31 1.41
C LEU A 52 -7.40 -5.29 2.57
N GLY A 53 -7.89 -4.77 3.69
CA GLY A 53 -8.26 -5.58 4.86
C GLY A 53 -7.07 -6.31 5.49
N ARG A 54 -7.26 -7.59 5.80
CA ARG A 54 -6.28 -8.40 6.56
C ARG A 54 -4.98 -8.70 5.82
N ALA A 55 -4.94 -8.53 4.51
CA ALA A 55 -3.73 -8.74 3.70
C ALA A 55 -2.97 -7.43 3.44
N TRP A 56 -3.50 -6.28 3.87
CA TRP A 56 -2.84 -4.99 3.74
C TRP A 56 -1.62 -4.94 4.66
N SER A 57 -0.49 -4.49 4.13
CA SER A 57 0.76 -4.40 4.89
C SER A 57 1.62 -3.26 4.36
N VAL A 58 2.36 -2.61 5.28
CA VAL A 58 3.33 -1.56 5.00
C VAL A 58 4.68 -1.98 5.51
N ARG A 59 5.70 -1.94 4.65
CA ARG A 59 7.08 -2.30 4.97
C ARG A 59 7.99 -1.08 4.85
N ARG A 60 8.79 -0.84 5.88
CA ARG A 60 9.91 0.10 5.84
C ARG A 60 11.16 -0.65 5.39
N VAL A 61 11.80 -0.16 4.35
CA VAL A 61 13.04 -0.74 3.82
C VAL A 61 14.23 -0.10 4.54
N SER A 62 15.21 -0.92 4.92
CA SER A 62 16.44 -0.50 5.59
C SER A 62 17.65 -1.08 4.87
N VAL A 63 18.73 -0.30 4.76
CA VAL A 63 20.03 -0.84 4.33
C VAL A 63 20.62 -1.63 5.47
N THR A 64 21.07 -2.85 5.20
CA THR A 64 22.08 -3.49 6.05
C THR A 64 23.44 -3.01 5.55
N PRO A 65 24.34 -2.49 6.40
CA PRO A 65 25.72 -2.23 5.97
C PRO A 65 26.23 -3.51 5.33
N ALA A 66 26.68 -3.41 4.07
CA ALA A 66 26.97 -4.56 3.23
C ALA A 66 27.79 -5.59 4.01
N LEU A 67 27.20 -6.74 4.29
CA LEU A 67 27.97 -7.93 4.66
C LEU A 67 28.75 -8.27 3.40
N SER A 68 30.03 -7.89 3.34
CA SER A 68 30.93 -8.20 2.24
C SER A 68 30.82 -9.68 1.87
N GLY A 69 30.22 -9.98 0.72
CA GLY A 69 29.93 -11.34 0.27
C GLY A 69 28.81 -11.40 -0.78
N PRO A 70 28.52 -12.59 -1.35
CA PRO A 70 27.54 -12.78 -2.44
C PRO A 70 26.08 -12.44 -2.06
N SER A 71 25.81 -12.06 -0.81
CA SER A 71 24.50 -11.60 -0.30
C SER A 71 24.32 -10.08 -0.35
N ALA A 72 25.18 -9.35 -1.07
CA ALA A 72 25.17 -7.88 -1.15
C ALA A 72 23.86 -7.28 -1.73
N ASP A 73 22.97 -8.09 -2.31
CA ASP A 73 21.70 -7.66 -2.92
C ASP A 73 20.46 -7.93 -2.04
N ARG A 74 20.65 -8.32 -0.76
CA ARG A 74 19.53 -8.49 0.18
C ARG A 74 19.26 -7.21 0.97
N LEU A 75 18.06 -6.67 0.81
CA LEU A 75 17.51 -5.59 1.63
C LEU A 75 16.80 -6.18 2.85
N VAL A 76 16.91 -5.50 3.98
CA VAL A 76 16.13 -5.81 5.17
C VAL A 76 14.90 -4.91 5.19
N PHE A 77 13.75 -5.45 5.55
CA PHE A 77 12.54 -4.67 5.76
C PHE A 77 11.90 -5.01 7.10
N ALA A 78 11.21 -4.05 7.67
CA ALA A 78 10.35 -4.25 8.83
C ALA A 78 8.91 -3.90 8.46
N VAL A 79 7.95 -4.73 8.89
CA VAL A 79 6.53 -4.43 8.74
C VAL A 79 6.14 -3.41 9.81
N VAL A 80 5.75 -2.22 9.38
CA VAL A 80 5.43 -1.09 10.26
C VAL A 80 3.93 -0.86 10.42
N ALA A 81 3.10 -1.49 9.58
CA ALA A 81 1.65 -1.50 9.71
C ALA A 81 1.00 -2.66 8.97
N GLY A 82 -0.18 -3.08 9.43
CA GLY A 82 -0.99 -4.11 8.78
C GLY A 82 -0.55 -5.53 9.13
N ASP A 83 -0.74 -6.44 8.18
CA ASP A 83 -0.44 -7.87 8.32
C ASP A 83 1.04 -8.11 8.62
N GLY A 84 1.31 -8.85 9.70
CA GLY A 84 2.65 -9.13 10.20
C GLY A 84 3.35 -7.94 10.89
N ILE A 85 2.61 -6.97 11.44
CA ILE A 85 3.22 -5.82 12.11
C ILE A 85 4.27 -6.23 13.16
N GLY A 86 5.46 -5.63 13.08
CA GLY A 86 6.62 -5.97 13.92
C GLY A 86 7.55 -7.00 13.30
N ASP A 87 7.13 -7.71 12.26
CA ASP A 87 7.97 -8.70 11.59
C ASP A 87 9.12 -8.03 10.83
N ILE A 88 10.28 -8.69 10.87
CA ILE A 88 11.47 -8.28 10.13
C ILE A 88 11.82 -9.41 9.16
N GLY A 89 12.03 -9.05 7.90
CA GLY A 89 12.39 -9.98 6.84
C GLY A 89 13.51 -9.43 5.97
N HIS A 90 13.94 -10.27 5.03
CA HIS A 90 14.88 -9.89 3.99
C HIS A 90 14.31 -10.25 2.62
N ALA A 91 14.58 -9.41 1.63
CA ALA A 91 14.17 -9.60 0.24
C ALA A 91 15.14 -8.86 -0.68
N THR A 92 15.22 -9.27 -1.93
CA THR A 92 15.90 -8.51 -2.98
C THR A 92 15.10 -7.25 -3.33
N ALA A 93 15.75 -6.27 -3.97
CA ALA A 93 15.06 -5.09 -4.48
C ALA A 93 13.94 -5.46 -5.48
N ALA A 94 14.17 -6.47 -6.31
CA ALA A 94 13.18 -6.96 -7.27
C ALA A 94 11.93 -7.56 -6.59
N GLU A 95 12.12 -8.40 -5.57
CA GLU A 95 11.01 -8.97 -4.79
C GLU A 95 10.20 -7.88 -4.08
N LEU A 96 10.89 -6.89 -3.49
CA LEU A 96 10.21 -5.76 -2.86
C LEU A 96 9.46 -4.89 -3.88
N ARG A 97 10.04 -4.66 -5.07
CA ARG A 97 9.36 -3.92 -6.15
C ARG A 97 8.09 -4.64 -6.61
N GLN A 98 8.15 -5.97 -6.75
CA GLN A 98 6.99 -6.76 -7.16
C GLN A 98 5.90 -6.80 -6.09
N TRP A 99 6.29 -6.84 -4.81
CA TRP A 99 5.37 -6.78 -3.67
C TRP A 99 4.77 -5.38 -3.47
N ALA A 100 5.55 -4.32 -3.67
CA ALA A 100 5.15 -2.94 -3.44
C ALA A 100 4.26 -2.42 -4.56
N ARG A 101 3.12 -1.83 -4.19
CA ARG A 101 2.18 -1.19 -5.12
C ARG A 101 2.28 0.33 -5.11
N PHE A 102 2.78 0.94 -4.05
CA PHE A 102 3.09 2.37 -3.99
C PHE A 102 3.92 2.70 -2.75
N GLU A 103 4.69 3.79 -2.84
CA GLU A 103 5.33 4.41 -1.68
C GLU A 103 4.28 5.09 -0.80
N VAL A 104 4.44 5.03 0.52
CA VAL A 104 3.54 5.63 1.49
C VAL A 104 4.29 6.44 2.55
N SER A 105 3.67 7.50 3.03
CA SER A 105 4.11 8.26 4.20
C SER A 105 3.11 8.16 5.34
N LEU A 106 3.62 8.20 6.57
CA LEU A 106 2.79 8.32 7.76
C LEU A 106 2.47 9.79 8.00
N HIS A 107 1.19 10.16 7.94
CA HIS A 107 0.72 11.50 8.22
C HIS A 107 0.40 11.70 9.70
N GLU A 108 0.25 12.96 10.10
CA GLU A 108 -0.27 13.34 11.41
C GLU A 108 -1.63 12.68 11.65
N GLY A 109 -1.78 12.04 12.81
CA GLY A 109 -2.94 11.21 13.15
C GLY A 109 -2.79 9.71 12.84
N GLY A 110 -1.60 9.25 12.43
CA GLY A 110 -1.31 7.81 12.29
C GLY A 110 -1.87 7.17 11.01
N ARG A 111 -2.28 7.98 10.04
CA ARG A 111 -2.82 7.51 8.76
C ARG A 111 -1.71 7.36 7.73
N TRP A 112 -1.69 6.23 7.03
CA TRP A 112 -0.81 6.00 5.88
C TRP A 112 -1.46 6.51 4.61
N ALA A 113 -0.75 7.32 3.82
CA ALA A 113 -1.21 7.79 2.52
C ALA A 113 -0.14 7.56 1.45
N LYS A 114 -0.58 7.36 0.21
CA LYS A 114 0.30 7.23 -0.96
C LYS A 114 1.08 8.53 -1.15
N LEU A 115 2.40 8.41 -1.32
CA LEU A 115 3.24 9.56 -1.61
C LEU A 115 2.80 10.17 -2.96
N GLY A 116 2.45 11.46 -2.96
CA GLY A 116 1.97 12.17 -4.16
C GLY A 116 0.45 12.17 -4.37
N SER A 117 -0.34 11.53 -3.50
CA SER A 117 -1.80 11.77 -3.47
C SER A 117 -2.07 13.04 -2.64
N ARG A 118 -2.38 14.14 -3.34
CA ARG A 118 -2.89 15.38 -2.72
C ARG A 118 -4.39 15.32 -2.58
#